data_AF-A0A7S3UHU9-F1
#
_entry.id   AF-A0A7S3UHU9-F1
#
_cell.length_a   1.000
_cell.length_b   1.000
_cell.length_c   1.000
_cell.angle_alpha   90.00
_cell.angle_beta   90.00
_cell.angle_gamma   90.00
#
_symmetry.space_group_name_H-M   'P 1'
#
loop_
_entity.id
_entity.type
_entity.pdbx_description
1 polymer ?
#
loop_
_entity_poly.entity_id
_entity_poly.type
_entity_poly.pdbx_seq_one_letter_code
_entity_poly.pdbx_strand_id
1 'polypeptide(L)'
;AEFLDAREVLVVEEDDEINYEASNAKLDQWYAERPGTDVAVITGFIASTPEGIPTTLKRNGSDFSATIFGALLRAKTVTIWTDVDGVYSADPRKVNEAVVLESLSYEEAWEMSYFGANVLHPRTTQPAMQYNTPVKIRNFFNLDAPGTTIRTRGVCVGPHCKDIEEQFVKGFATIDDVAMINVEGTGMIGVP
;
A
#
# COMPACT_ATOMS: atom_id res chain seq x y z
N ALA A 1 14.99 1.26 21.24
CA ALA A 1 14.42 1.67 19.94
C ALA A 1 15.36 2.70 19.36
N GLU A 2 15.81 2.50 18.12
CA GLU A 2 16.77 3.36 17.43
C GLU A 2 16.07 4.20 16.37
N PHE A 3 16.51 5.44 16.18
CA PHE A 3 15.99 6.31 15.12
C PHE A 3 16.77 6.08 13.82
N LEU A 4 16.05 6.02 12.70
CA LEU A 4 16.61 5.94 11.36
C LEU A 4 15.97 7.00 10.46
N ASP A 5 16.78 7.92 9.94
CA ASP A 5 16.34 8.79 8.86
C ASP A 5 16.32 7.97 7.56
N ALA A 6 15.17 7.87 6.90
CA ALA A 6 15.01 7.08 5.70
C ALA A 6 15.95 7.54 4.58
N ARG A 7 16.37 8.80 4.55
CA ARG A 7 17.32 9.33 3.54
C ARG A 7 18.71 8.69 3.63
N GLU A 8 19.08 8.14 4.79
CA GLU A 8 20.36 7.46 4.98
C GLU A 8 20.40 6.11 4.26
N VAL A 9 19.24 5.46 4.10
CA VAL A 9 19.15 4.08 3.60
C VAL A 9 18.35 3.95 2.30
N LEU A 10 17.24 4.66 2.16
CA LEU A 10 16.32 4.53 1.04
C LEU A 10 16.82 5.32 -0.17
N VAL A 11 17.24 4.60 -1.20
CA VAL A 11 17.71 5.17 -2.48
C VAL A 11 16.65 4.97 -3.55
N VAL A 12 16.26 6.07 -4.20
CA VAL A 12 15.30 6.08 -5.30
C VAL A 12 15.90 6.71 -6.55
N GLU A 13 15.62 6.12 -7.71
CA GLU A 13 16.03 6.61 -9.02
C GLU A 13 14.96 7.54 -9.62
N GLU A 14 15.10 7.87 -10.90
CA GLU A 14 14.09 8.63 -11.64
C GLU A 14 12.72 7.89 -11.61
N ASP A 15 11.63 8.64 -11.76
CA ASP A 15 10.25 8.13 -11.67
C ASP A 15 9.87 7.43 -10.36
N ASP A 16 10.64 7.67 -9.29
CA ASP A 16 10.47 7.09 -7.96
C ASP A 16 10.65 5.55 -7.93
N GLU A 17 11.43 5.01 -8.88
CA GLU A 17 11.86 3.60 -8.85
C GLU A 17 12.82 3.36 -7.68
N ILE A 18 12.70 2.21 -7.01
CA ILE A 18 13.48 1.93 -5.81
C ILE A 18 14.74 1.15 -6.19
N ASN A 19 15.90 1.69 -5.84
CA ASN A 19 17.15 0.94 -5.94
C ASN A 19 17.27 0.02 -4.71
N TYR A 20 16.68 -1.18 -4.81
CA TYR A 20 16.67 -2.17 -3.73
C TYR A 20 18.07 -2.65 -3.36
N GLU A 21 19.00 -2.75 -4.31
CA GLU A 21 20.36 -3.20 -4.03
C GLU A 21 21.09 -2.20 -3.13
N ALA A 22 21.13 -0.93 -3.53
CA ALA A 22 21.73 0.14 -2.75
C ALA A 22 21.03 0.32 -1.39
N SER A 23 19.69 0.22 -1.38
CA SER A 23 18.91 0.37 -0.15
C SER A 23 19.14 -0.75 0.85
N ASN A 24 19.22 -2.01 0.39
CA ASN A 24 19.55 -3.14 1.26
C ASN A 24 20.98 -3.01 1.81
N ALA A 25 21.96 -2.67 0.97
CA ALA A 25 23.34 -2.52 1.41
C ALA A 25 23.49 -1.45 2.51
N LYS A 26 22.84 -0.31 2.36
CA LYS A 26 22.84 0.77 3.37
C LYS A 26 22.09 0.37 4.64
N LEU A 27 20.96 -0.34 4.52
CA LEU A 27 20.20 -0.82 5.66
C LEU A 27 20.98 -1.87 6.46
N ASP A 28 21.65 -2.81 5.79
CA ASP A 28 22.52 -3.81 6.41
C ASP A 28 23.69 -3.15 7.15
N GLN A 29 24.32 -2.14 6.54
CA GLN A 29 25.35 -1.36 7.20
C GLN A 29 24.81 -0.65 8.45
N TRP A 30 23.64 -0.02 8.36
CA TRP A 30 23.03 0.68 9.50
C TRP A 30 22.79 -0.25 10.70
N TYR A 31 22.33 -1.48 10.45
CA TYR A 31 22.16 -2.52 11.49
C TYR A 31 23.50 -3.07 12.01
N ALA A 32 24.51 -3.22 11.15
CA ALA A 32 25.83 -3.69 11.56
C ALA A 32 26.52 -2.72 12.55
N GLU A 33 26.30 -1.42 12.37
CA GLU A 33 26.79 -0.37 13.28
C GLU A 33 25.99 -0.30 14.59
N ARG A 34 24.78 -0.88 14.63
CA ARG A 34 23.84 -0.83 15.77
C ARG A 34 23.36 -2.24 16.15
N PRO A 35 24.28 -3.13 16.55
CA PRO A 35 23.93 -4.49 16.90
C PRO A 35 22.94 -4.52 18.07
N GLY A 36 21.93 -5.39 18.00
CA GLY A 36 20.90 -5.51 19.03
C GLY A 36 19.72 -4.53 18.89
N THR A 37 19.58 -3.87 17.72
CA THR A 37 18.39 -3.05 17.44
C THR A 37 17.14 -3.91 17.26
N ASP A 38 16.31 -3.99 18.30
CA ASP A 38 15.03 -4.72 18.24
C ASP A 38 13.88 -3.89 17.63
N VAL A 39 13.97 -2.56 17.73
CA VAL A 39 12.93 -1.63 17.25
C VAL A 39 13.61 -0.44 16.57
N ALA A 40 13.26 -0.20 15.31
CA ALA A 40 13.67 0.97 14.55
C ALA A 40 12.47 1.91 14.32
N VAL A 41 12.66 3.20 14.55
CA VAL A 41 11.70 4.27 14.23
C VAL A 41 12.21 4.98 13.00
N ILE A 42 11.55 4.74 11.87
CA ILE A 42 12.00 5.18 10.56
C ILE A 42 11.10 6.31 10.06
N THR A 43 11.66 7.40 9.54
CA THR A 43 10.87 8.47 8.91
C THR A 43 10.18 7.96 7.64
N GLY A 44 8.92 8.32 7.41
CA GLY A 44 8.25 8.09 6.12
C GLY A 44 8.43 9.24 5.12
N PHE A 45 7.90 9.07 3.92
CA PHE A 45 7.77 10.05 2.83
C PHE A 45 9.09 10.51 2.15
N ILE A 46 10.21 10.49 2.86
CA ILE A 46 11.50 11.01 2.38
C ILE A 46 12.47 9.89 1.97
N ALA A 47 13.31 10.19 0.98
CA ALA A 47 14.33 9.30 0.43
C ALA A 47 15.52 10.13 -0.11
N SER A 48 16.54 9.47 -0.65
CA SER A 48 17.66 10.12 -1.36
C SER A 48 17.82 9.59 -2.77
N THR A 49 18.29 10.43 -3.70
CA THR A 49 18.76 9.98 -5.03
C THR A 49 20.09 9.21 -4.91
N PRO A 50 20.58 8.53 -5.96
CA PRO A 50 21.89 7.88 -5.95
C PRO A 50 23.04 8.84 -5.62
N GLU A 51 22.91 10.13 -5.96
CA GLU A 51 23.87 11.21 -5.66
C GLU A 51 23.75 11.72 -4.21
N GLY A 52 22.83 11.19 -3.41
CA GLY A 52 22.59 11.61 -2.03
C GLY A 52 21.75 12.87 -1.89
N ILE A 53 21.03 13.29 -2.94
CA ILE A 53 20.15 14.46 -2.89
C ILE A 53 18.83 14.07 -2.21
N PRO A 54 18.37 14.77 -1.16
CA PRO A 54 17.09 14.50 -0.55
C PRO A 54 15.91 14.68 -1.53
N THR A 55 14.99 13.73 -1.53
CA THR A 55 13.78 13.74 -2.36
C THR A 55 12.57 13.18 -1.59
N THR A 56 11.40 13.18 -2.21
CA THR A 56 10.14 12.72 -1.62
C THR A 56 9.47 11.68 -2.50
N LEU A 57 8.77 10.74 -1.87
CA LEU A 57 8.00 9.67 -2.52
C LEU A 57 6.63 10.13 -3.05
N LYS A 58 6.37 11.43 -3.06
CA LYS A 58 5.13 12.05 -3.57
C LYS A 58 3.87 11.53 -2.86
N ARG A 59 2.74 11.46 -3.58
CA ARG A 59 1.42 11.13 -3.02
C ARG A 59 1.44 9.75 -2.34
N ASN A 60 0.88 9.67 -1.13
CA ASN A 60 0.89 8.47 -0.27
C ASN A 60 2.30 7.97 0.08
N GLY A 61 3.29 8.88 0.07
CA GLY A 61 4.70 8.52 0.26
C GLY A 61 5.01 7.88 1.62
N SER A 62 4.26 8.19 2.69
CA SER A 62 4.43 7.52 3.99
C SER A 62 3.98 6.07 3.96
N ASP A 63 2.81 5.78 3.37
CA ASP A 63 2.34 4.41 3.20
C ASP A 63 3.25 3.63 2.25
N PHE A 64 3.75 4.30 1.19
CA PHE A 64 4.71 3.72 0.29
C PHE A 64 6.02 3.40 1.02
N SER A 65 6.51 4.30 1.88
CA SER A 65 7.68 4.01 2.73
C SER A 65 7.46 2.74 3.57
N ALA A 66 6.29 2.59 4.19
CA ALA A 66 5.97 1.45 5.02
C ALA A 66 6.04 0.11 4.25
N THR A 67 5.54 0.07 3.02
CA THR A 67 5.61 -1.14 2.19
C THR A 67 7.00 -1.39 1.63
N ILE A 68 7.76 -0.34 1.32
CA ILE A 68 9.18 -0.45 0.90
C ILE A 68 10.02 -1.02 2.03
N PHE A 69 9.93 -0.46 3.24
CA PHE A 69 10.64 -1.01 4.40
C PHE A 69 10.14 -2.40 4.77
N GLY A 70 8.84 -2.67 4.60
CA GLY A 70 8.29 -4.02 4.71
C GLY A 70 8.97 -5.01 3.77
N ALA A 71 9.25 -4.59 2.53
CA ALA A 71 9.97 -5.37 1.54
C ALA A 71 11.46 -5.54 1.90
N LEU A 72 12.17 -4.45 2.20
CA LEU A 72 13.59 -4.45 2.57
C LEU A 72 13.86 -5.34 3.79
N LEU A 73 13.02 -5.21 4.83
CA LEU A 73 13.13 -5.97 6.08
C LEU A 73 12.54 -7.37 6.00
N ARG A 74 12.01 -7.79 4.83
CA ARG A 74 11.31 -9.09 4.66
C ARG A 74 10.23 -9.29 5.72
N ALA A 75 9.47 -8.24 6.00
CA ALA A 75 8.48 -8.21 7.05
C ALA A 75 7.39 -9.25 6.80
N LYS A 76 6.96 -9.91 7.88
CA LYS A 76 5.84 -10.87 7.86
C LYS A 76 4.50 -10.20 7.57
N THR A 77 4.37 -8.90 7.88
CA THR A 77 3.18 -8.10 7.61
C THR A 77 3.56 -6.61 7.69
N VAL A 78 2.84 -5.77 6.96
CA VAL A 78 2.86 -4.32 7.09
C VAL A 78 1.49 -3.89 7.64
N THR A 79 1.45 -2.98 8.61
CA THR A 79 0.18 -2.43 9.12
C THR A 79 0.15 -0.93 8.85
N ILE A 80 -0.88 -0.49 8.12
CA ILE A 80 -1.22 0.91 7.91
C ILE A 80 -2.27 1.28 8.93
N TRP A 81 -1.91 2.19 9.83
CA TRP A 81 -2.82 2.75 10.84
C TRP A 81 -3.48 4.00 10.26
N THR A 82 -4.80 3.97 10.19
CA THR A 82 -5.65 5.02 9.62
C THR A 82 -6.82 5.33 10.55
N ASP A 83 -7.70 6.25 10.18
CA ASP A 83 -8.87 6.67 10.95
C ASP A 83 -10.15 5.87 10.64
N VAL A 84 -10.05 4.84 9.80
CA VAL A 84 -11.14 3.93 9.43
C VAL A 84 -10.88 2.50 9.91
N ASP A 85 -11.98 1.79 10.23
CA ASP A 85 -11.97 0.39 10.74
C ASP A 85 -11.44 -0.64 9.73
N GLY A 86 -11.29 -0.25 8.46
CA GLY A 86 -10.83 -1.10 7.37
C GLY A 86 -11.40 -0.62 6.05
N VAL A 87 -11.38 -1.49 5.05
CA VAL A 87 -12.06 -1.28 3.77
C VAL A 87 -13.50 -1.71 3.92
N TYR A 88 -14.42 -0.81 3.59
CA TYR A 88 -15.85 -1.10 3.63
C TYR A 88 -16.34 -1.67 2.29
N SER A 89 -17.37 -2.52 2.35
CA SER A 89 -18.04 -3.11 1.18
C SER A 89 -18.75 -2.08 0.30
N ALA A 90 -19.07 -0.90 0.84
CA ALA A 90 -19.59 0.27 0.12
C ALA A 90 -19.25 1.53 0.93
N ASP A 91 -19.46 2.73 0.38
CA ASP A 91 -19.30 3.97 1.17
C ASP A 91 -20.31 3.99 2.33
N PRO A 92 -19.86 3.91 3.61
CA PRO A 92 -20.77 3.85 4.76
C PRO A 92 -21.57 5.13 4.96
N ARG A 93 -21.19 6.24 4.31
CA ARG A 93 -21.94 7.50 4.30
C ARG A 93 -23.16 7.44 3.36
N LYS A 94 -23.17 6.49 2.41
CA LYS A 94 -24.24 6.28 1.42
C LYS A 94 -25.05 5.02 1.72
N VAL A 95 -24.42 3.98 2.29
CA VAL A 95 -25.04 2.68 2.59
C VAL A 95 -24.84 2.35 4.06
N ASN A 96 -25.90 2.38 4.85
CA ASN A 96 -25.83 2.16 6.30
C ASN A 96 -25.47 0.70 6.65
N GLU A 97 -25.78 -0.23 5.76
CA GLU A 97 -25.49 -1.66 5.88
C GLU A 97 -24.07 -2.02 5.38
N ALA A 98 -23.23 -1.03 5.05
CA ALA A 98 -21.85 -1.28 4.65
C ALA A 98 -21.08 -1.95 5.79
N VAL A 99 -20.32 -3.00 5.45
CA VAL A 99 -19.56 -3.80 6.42
C VAL A 99 -18.07 -3.71 6.11
N VAL A 100 -17.24 -3.82 7.15
CA VAL A 100 -15.79 -3.93 6.99
C VAL A 100 -15.45 -5.30 6.39
N LEU A 101 -14.69 -5.29 5.32
CA LEU A 101 -14.21 -6.50 4.66
C LEU A 101 -13.05 -7.09 5.46
N GLU A 102 -13.14 -8.38 5.82
CA GLU A 102 -12.07 -9.04 6.58
C GLU A 102 -10.79 -9.17 5.74
N SER A 103 -10.93 -9.52 4.46
CA SER A 103 -9.79 -9.68 3.55
C SER A 103 -10.12 -9.37 2.09
N LEU A 104 -9.10 -8.91 1.38
CA LEU A 104 -9.11 -8.60 -0.04
C LEU A 104 -7.84 -9.13 -0.71
N SER A 105 -7.94 -9.47 -2.00
CA SER A 105 -6.75 -9.64 -2.82
C SER A 105 -6.12 -8.28 -3.16
N TYR A 106 -4.85 -8.26 -3.53
CA TYR A 106 -4.22 -7.02 -4.03
C TYR A 106 -4.96 -6.47 -5.25
N GLU A 107 -5.34 -7.35 -6.18
CA GLU A 107 -6.09 -7.01 -7.38
C GLU A 107 -7.47 -6.43 -7.03
N GLU A 108 -8.19 -7.06 -6.10
CA GLU A 108 -9.50 -6.55 -5.65
C GLU A 108 -9.37 -5.15 -5.03
N ALA A 109 -8.35 -4.94 -4.18
CA ALA A 109 -8.10 -3.64 -3.56
C ALA A 109 -7.70 -2.56 -4.60
N TRP A 110 -6.96 -2.94 -5.64
CA TRP A 110 -6.59 -2.05 -6.74
C TRP A 110 -7.79 -1.63 -7.57
N GLU A 111 -8.66 -2.57 -7.95
CA GLU A 111 -9.88 -2.27 -8.69
C GLU A 111 -10.79 -1.35 -7.88
N MET A 112 -11.00 -1.64 -6.59
CA MET A 112 -11.76 -0.75 -5.71
C MET A 112 -11.16 0.67 -5.68
N SER A 113 -9.83 0.77 -5.56
CA SER A 113 -9.13 2.07 -5.53
C SER A 113 -9.23 2.81 -6.86
N TYR A 114 -9.16 2.09 -7.98
CA TYR A 114 -9.31 2.65 -9.32
C TYR A 114 -10.71 3.26 -9.50
N PHE A 115 -11.75 2.60 -8.98
CA PHE A 115 -13.13 3.08 -9.02
C PHE A 115 -13.50 4.02 -7.86
N GLY A 116 -12.52 4.66 -7.24
CA GLY A 116 -12.74 5.77 -6.30
C GLY A 116 -12.98 5.36 -4.85
N ALA A 117 -12.86 4.09 -4.49
CA ALA A 117 -12.83 3.70 -3.08
C ALA A 117 -11.50 4.11 -2.44
N ASN A 118 -11.55 4.71 -1.24
CA ASN A 118 -10.35 5.08 -0.50
C ASN A 118 -9.80 3.85 0.24
N VAL A 119 -9.04 3.01 -0.47
CA VAL A 119 -8.39 1.82 0.11
C VAL A 119 -6.89 2.05 0.25
N LEU A 120 -6.10 1.74 -0.79
CA LEU A 120 -4.67 1.99 -0.87
C LEU A 120 -4.31 2.09 -2.35
N HIS A 121 -3.54 3.11 -2.70
CA HIS A 121 -3.14 3.29 -4.09
C HIS A 121 -2.26 2.12 -4.57
N PRO A 122 -2.44 1.58 -5.79
CA PRO A 122 -1.69 0.42 -6.28
C PRO A 122 -0.17 0.53 -6.10
N ARG A 123 0.39 1.70 -6.46
CA ARG A 123 1.80 2.07 -6.24
C ARG A 123 2.27 1.82 -4.80
N THR A 124 1.45 2.17 -3.82
CA THR A 124 1.77 2.00 -2.40
C THR A 124 1.90 0.53 -2.04
N THR A 125 1.04 -0.35 -2.57
CA THR A 125 1.03 -1.78 -2.22
C THR A 125 2.00 -2.63 -3.04
N GLN A 126 2.50 -2.12 -4.17
CA GLN A 126 3.33 -2.88 -5.10
C GLN A 126 4.58 -3.53 -4.45
N PRO A 127 5.37 -2.85 -3.58
CA PRO A 127 6.48 -3.50 -2.89
C PRO A 127 6.03 -4.67 -2.02
N ALA A 128 4.93 -4.51 -1.28
CA ALA A 128 4.40 -5.57 -0.42
C ALA A 128 3.89 -6.77 -1.24
N MET A 129 3.24 -6.51 -2.38
CA MET A 129 2.77 -7.55 -3.29
C MET A 129 3.92 -8.37 -3.89
N GLN A 130 4.98 -7.71 -4.38
CA GLN A 130 6.15 -8.37 -4.97
C GLN A 130 6.80 -9.38 -4.03
N TYR A 131 6.74 -9.13 -2.72
CA TYR A 131 7.30 -9.99 -1.69
C TYR A 131 6.26 -10.81 -0.90
N ASN A 132 5.02 -10.85 -1.39
CA ASN A 132 3.91 -11.55 -0.74
C ASN A 132 3.71 -11.16 0.74
N THR A 133 4.07 -9.94 1.12
CA THR A 133 3.88 -9.40 2.46
C THR A 133 2.43 -8.93 2.59
N PRO A 134 1.61 -9.45 3.51
CA PRO A 134 0.25 -8.96 3.74
C PRO A 134 0.24 -7.54 4.32
N VAL A 135 -0.63 -6.68 3.79
CA VAL A 135 -0.88 -5.34 4.31
C VAL A 135 -2.18 -5.33 5.12
N LYS A 136 -2.13 -4.85 6.36
CA LYS A 136 -3.30 -4.69 7.23
C LYS A 136 -3.67 -3.22 7.34
N ILE A 137 -4.96 -2.92 7.18
CA ILE A 137 -5.52 -1.60 7.46
C ILE A 137 -6.21 -1.67 8.82
N ARG A 138 -5.82 -0.80 9.75
CA ARG A 138 -6.37 -0.76 11.12
C ARG A 138 -6.69 0.66 11.58
N ASN A 139 -7.66 0.78 12.48
CA ASN A 139 -8.06 2.06 13.05
C ASN A 139 -7.30 2.40 14.33
N PHE A 140 -6.64 3.56 14.40
CA PHE A 140 -6.01 4.00 15.64
C PHE A 140 -7.00 4.53 16.70
N PHE A 141 -8.22 4.89 16.30
CA PHE A 141 -9.31 5.29 17.22
C PHE A 141 -10.17 4.11 17.69
N ASN A 142 -10.11 2.96 17.02
CA ASN A 142 -10.89 1.76 17.35
C ASN A 142 -10.01 0.51 17.27
N LEU A 143 -9.24 0.27 18.34
CA LEU A 143 -8.24 -0.80 18.39
C LEU A 143 -8.83 -2.21 18.39
N ASP A 144 -10.11 -2.35 18.75
CA ASP A 144 -10.84 -3.62 18.78
C ASP A 144 -11.36 -4.01 17.39
N ALA A 145 -11.42 -3.07 16.44
CA ALA A 145 -11.78 -3.38 15.07
C ALA A 145 -10.75 -4.37 14.45
N PRO A 146 -11.23 -5.43 13.77
CA PRO A 146 -10.36 -6.44 13.19
C PRO A 146 -9.48 -5.90 12.05
N GLY A 147 -9.93 -4.83 11.36
CA GLY A 147 -9.26 -4.32 10.19
C GLY A 147 -9.61 -5.08 8.92
N THR A 148 -8.91 -4.71 7.84
CA THR A 148 -8.90 -5.46 6.57
C THR A 148 -7.49 -5.93 6.27
N THR A 149 -7.33 -7.20 5.86
CA THR A 149 -6.05 -7.73 5.39
C THR A 149 -6.05 -7.84 3.86
N ILE A 150 -5.14 -7.11 3.21
CA ILE A 150 -4.89 -7.17 1.76
C ILE A 150 -3.68 -8.07 1.51
N ARG A 151 -3.82 -9.08 0.65
CA ARG A 151 -2.75 -10.06 0.38
C ARG A 151 -2.95 -10.79 -0.95
N THR A 152 -1.93 -11.47 -1.45
CA THR A 152 -2.06 -12.37 -2.60
C THR A 152 -2.96 -13.57 -2.23
N ARG A 153 -3.83 -14.01 -3.15
CA ARG A 153 -4.62 -15.25 -2.97
C ARG A 153 -3.70 -16.45 -2.76
N GLY A 154 -4.08 -17.38 -1.87
CA GLY A 154 -3.25 -18.54 -1.52
C GLY A 154 -2.08 -18.22 -0.59
N VAL A 155 -1.77 -16.94 -0.33
CA VAL A 155 -0.76 -16.54 0.65
C VAL A 155 -1.44 -16.35 2.00
N CYS A 156 -1.10 -17.22 2.94
CA CYS A 156 -1.74 -17.32 4.24
C CYS A 156 -0.67 -17.40 5.33
N VAL A 157 -0.64 -16.42 6.24
CA VAL A 157 0.34 -16.33 7.32
C VAL A 157 -0.31 -16.62 8.68
N GLY A 158 0.02 -17.78 9.26
CA GLY A 158 -0.37 -18.17 10.61
C GLY A 158 -1.25 -19.43 10.70
N PRO A 159 -1.32 -20.08 11.88
CA PRO A 159 -1.97 -21.40 12.04
C PRO A 159 -3.50 -21.40 11.90
N HIS A 160 -4.14 -20.23 11.88
CA HIS A 160 -5.61 -20.07 11.76
C HIS A 160 -6.04 -19.14 10.62
N CYS A 161 -5.12 -18.80 9.71
CA CYS A 161 -5.50 -17.98 8.57
C CYS A 161 -6.28 -18.83 7.56
N LYS A 162 -7.52 -18.43 7.28
CA LYS A 162 -8.30 -18.92 6.14
C LYS A 162 -7.87 -18.12 4.92
N ASP A 163 -7.87 -18.75 3.75
CA ASP A 163 -7.66 -18.03 2.49
C ASP A 163 -8.78 -16.99 2.26
N ILE A 164 -8.58 -16.10 1.29
CA ILE A 164 -9.58 -15.10 0.93
C ILE A 164 -10.84 -15.84 0.49
N GLU A 165 -11.97 -15.60 1.17
CA GLU A 165 -13.23 -16.26 0.82
C GLU A 165 -13.63 -15.97 -0.62
N GLU A 166 -14.05 -17.01 -1.33
CA GLU A 166 -14.62 -16.89 -2.67
C GLU A 166 -16.01 -16.25 -2.58
N GLN A 167 -16.03 -14.92 -2.64
CA GLN A 167 -17.22 -14.13 -2.84
C GLN A 167 -17.16 -13.55 -4.26
N PHE A 168 -18.23 -13.69 -5.02
CA PHE A 168 -18.31 -13.14 -6.38
C PHE A 168 -18.34 -11.61 -6.41
N VAL A 169 -18.77 -10.99 -5.31
CA VAL A 169 -18.81 -9.53 -5.15
C VAL A 169 -18.19 -9.19 -3.81
N LYS A 170 -17.10 -8.41 -3.83
CA LYS A 170 -16.44 -7.91 -2.61
C LYS A 170 -17.02 -6.59 -2.12
N GLY A 171 -17.41 -5.72 -3.04
CA GLY A 171 -17.97 -4.43 -2.69
C GLY A 171 -18.36 -3.60 -3.91
N PHE A 172 -18.95 -2.45 -3.64
CA PHE A 172 -19.36 -1.45 -4.61
C PHE A 172 -18.56 -0.17 -4.37
N ALA A 173 -17.90 0.33 -5.41
CA ALA A 173 -17.25 1.62 -5.42
C ALA A 173 -18.06 2.58 -6.30
N THR A 174 -18.08 3.87 -5.94
CA THR A 174 -18.80 4.90 -6.69
C THR A 174 -17.86 6.07 -6.95
N ILE A 175 -17.84 6.55 -8.20
CA ILE A 175 -17.20 7.82 -8.56
C ILE A 175 -18.33 8.83 -8.76
N ASP A 176 -18.30 9.90 -7.97
CA ASP A 176 -19.21 11.03 -8.14
C ASP A 176 -18.63 12.02 -9.17
N ASP A 177 -19.45 12.96 -9.66
CA ASP A 177 -19.02 14.06 -10.55
C ASP A 177 -18.37 13.62 -11.87
N VAL A 178 -18.92 12.59 -12.53
CA VAL A 178 -18.46 12.12 -13.85
C VAL A 178 -19.11 12.93 -14.98
N ALA A 179 -18.29 13.48 -15.87
CA ALA A 179 -18.74 14.07 -17.13
C ALA A 179 -18.44 13.13 -18.31
N MET A 180 -19.46 12.84 -19.13
CA MET A 180 -19.28 12.06 -20.35
C MET A 180 -19.22 12.99 -21.57
N ILE A 181 -18.09 12.99 -22.27
CA ILE A 181 -17.93 13.71 -23.54
C ILE A 181 -18.08 12.70 -24.67
N ASN A 182 -19.13 12.85 -25.46
CA ASN A 182 -19.32 12.08 -26.68
C ASN A 182 -18.81 12.88 -27.88
N VAL A 183 -17.87 12.31 -28.64
CA VAL A 183 -17.31 12.93 -29.85
C VAL A 183 -17.72 12.07 -31.04
N GLU A 184 -18.43 12.68 -31.99
CA GLU A 184 -18.93 12.01 -33.20
C GLU A 184 -18.48 12.75 -34.46
N GLY A 185 -18.13 12.00 -35.51
CA GLY A 185 -17.76 12.58 -36.78
C GLY A 185 -17.39 11.51 -37.80
N THR A 186 -17.77 11.72 -39.06
CA THR A 186 -17.47 10.81 -40.19
C THR A 186 -15.97 10.69 -40.45
N GLY A 187 -15.15 11.64 -39.99
CA GLY A 187 -13.70 11.64 -40.13
C GLY A 187 -12.90 10.85 -39.08
N MET A 188 -13.57 10.25 -38.08
CA MET A 188 -12.87 9.47 -37.02
C MET A 188 -12.55 8.03 -37.43
N ILE A 189 -13.28 7.48 -38.40
CA ILE A 189 -12.84 6.30 -39.14
C ILE A 189 -11.88 6.85 -40.18
N GLY A 190 -10.57 6.68 -39.95
CA GLY A 190 -9.49 7.26 -40.75
C GLY A 190 -9.88 7.42 -42.21
N VAL A 191 -10.12 8.66 -42.61
CA VAL A 191 -10.40 8.99 -44.01
C VAL A 191 -9.09 8.79 -44.76
N PRO A 192 -9.05 8.01 -45.86
CA PRO A 192 -7.85 7.86 -46.65
C PRO A 192 -7.33 9.19 -47.22
#